data_AF-A0A4R2GSI7-F1
#
_entry.id   AF-A0A4R2GSI7-F1
#
_cell.length_a   1.000
_cell.length_b   1.000
_cell.length_c   1.000
_cell.angle_alpha   90.00
_cell.angle_beta   90.00
_cell.angle_gamma   90.00
#
_symmetry.space_group_name_H-M   'P 1'
#
loop_
_entity.id
_entity.type
_entity.pdbx_description
1 polymer ?
#
loop_
_entity_poly.entity_id
_entity_poly.type
_entity_poly.pdbx_seq_one_letter_code
_entity_poly.pdbx_strand_id
1 'polypeptide(L)'
;MAADRRNIPAVVPEAGDREQARAPGRREFLDLRDIGALLRRYGPLVGGATLAGLVIGAVWALMTPAAYTATAQLVIDPKAVQLSREEAREQSGGVEAAQVESQMAVMRSDRIAELVINRLNLTKEPMFARAVRDIESPTVATQVVIGMFAPKLDVRRQGLSYVIDVAFTAPDPALAAKIANAVAEAYVDDARDARTAAARVGSEWLERRVAQLRQNMNEAALALQEFKAGRDYRIYRRQPQAQNPAQGAPGPSDARGDQNVRFDRNTLEELETTAQSYRKIYETALQGYAEAVQRQSNPLIETRMLSPATKPLGKSHPRTRLIMALGMLVGLLGGTGAAVLHWNLDASLRTATAARDALLAPCLGLLPMLWRPALRRGWLAGRSWRARLRFLLLRLISRRRSQAITLFRKWDFVRPDPFQQSMANVMTMMATLERHENVRIIGVTSARRGEGKSTIASNLACLLAGSGFRILLIDADFRRGSISRAAGFNDNSPGLAHVLLGRAHVRDSVVTAPHSGVSLLPAETSASATFDALLGSGAMGRCLEEALAGHDLVIIDLPSTEESPGAMAVAPLLSGLLMVVQWGRTPADVAANAAAELREAGGRIIGSILNKAAA
;
A
#
# COMPACT_ATOMS: atom_id res chain seq x y z
N MET A 1 -60.33 42.92 -65.43
CA MET A 1 -59.67 43.48 -64.23
C MET A 1 -59.47 42.34 -63.24
N ALA A 2 -58.26 41.77 -63.22
CA ALA A 2 -57.91 40.64 -62.37
C ALA A 2 -56.61 40.98 -61.66
N ALA A 3 -56.68 41.04 -60.32
CA ALA A 3 -55.57 41.36 -59.45
C ALA A 3 -54.95 40.08 -58.89
N ASP A 4 -53.63 40.05 -58.97
CA ASP A 4 -52.67 39.59 -57.96
C ASP A 4 -52.64 38.11 -57.53
N ARG A 5 -51.68 37.38 -58.10
CA ARG A 5 -51.04 36.22 -57.49
C ARG A 5 -49.53 36.48 -57.43
N ARG A 6 -49.00 36.71 -56.24
CA ARG A 6 -47.55 36.68 -55.97
C ARG A 6 -47.25 35.82 -54.74
N ASN A 7 -46.38 34.84 -54.96
CA ASN A 7 -45.32 34.32 -54.10
C ASN A 7 -45.61 34.05 -52.61
N ILE A 8 -45.72 32.76 -52.28
CA ILE A 8 -45.49 32.21 -50.93
C ILE A 8 -44.08 31.58 -50.93
N PRO A 9 -43.14 31.97 -50.05
CA PRO A 9 -41.89 31.24 -49.90
C PRO A 9 -42.09 29.98 -49.05
N ALA A 10 -41.48 28.88 -49.49
CA ALA A 10 -41.42 27.62 -48.78
C ALA A 10 -40.58 27.76 -47.49
N VAL A 11 -41.20 27.50 -46.34
CA VAL A 11 -40.51 27.33 -45.06
C VAL A 11 -40.11 25.86 -44.95
N VAL A 12 -38.81 25.62 -45.06
CA VAL A 12 -38.15 24.35 -44.74
C VAL A 12 -38.28 24.11 -43.23
N PRO A 13 -38.75 22.96 -42.74
CA PRO A 13 -38.68 22.66 -41.32
C PRO A 13 -37.22 22.31 -40.98
N GLU A 14 -36.59 23.15 -40.16
CA GLU A 14 -35.29 22.87 -39.57
C GLU A 14 -35.35 21.55 -38.78
N ALA A 15 -34.40 20.68 -39.08
CA ALA A 15 -34.09 19.50 -38.32
C ALA A 15 -33.49 19.92 -36.96
N GLY A 16 -34.35 20.05 -35.96
CA GLY A 16 -34.00 20.17 -34.56
C GLY A 16 -35.17 19.62 -33.75
N ASP A 17 -34.89 18.82 -32.72
CA ASP A 17 -35.84 18.39 -31.71
C ASP A 17 -36.67 17.12 -31.97
N ARG A 18 -36.07 16.03 -32.49
CA ARG A 18 -36.52 14.67 -32.14
C ARG A 18 -35.33 13.72 -32.01
N GLU A 19 -35.36 12.92 -30.94
CA GLU A 19 -34.41 11.85 -30.57
C GLU A 19 -33.05 12.24 -29.99
N GLN A 20 -33.09 12.89 -28.82
CA GLN A 20 -32.18 12.47 -27.74
C GLN A 20 -32.93 11.49 -26.84
N ALA A 21 -32.91 10.22 -27.21
CA ALA A 21 -33.10 9.14 -26.27
C ALA A 21 -32.05 9.32 -25.16
N ARG A 22 -32.49 9.78 -23.98
CA ARG A 22 -31.65 9.83 -22.77
C ARG A 22 -31.17 8.42 -22.47
N ALA A 23 -29.92 8.14 -22.80
CA ALA A 23 -29.16 7.04 -22.26
C ALA A 23 -29.28 7.05 -20.72
N PRO A 24 -29.41 5.88 -20.06
CA PRO A 24 -29.50 5.82 -18.61
C PRO A 24 -28.27 6.47 -18.00
N GLY A 25 -28.53 7.32 -16.99
CA GLY A 25 -27.58 8.24 -16.38
C GLY A 25 -26.21 7.62 -16.14
N ARG A 26 -25.21 8.22 -16.81
CA ARG A 26 -23.80 8.13 -16.45
C ARG A 26 -23.71 8.60 -14.99
N ARG A 27 -23.47 7.67 -14.06
CA ARG A 27 -23.38 7.93 -12.61
C ARG A 27 -22.39 9.07 -12.37
N GLU A 28 -22.90 10.20 -11.91
CA GLU A 28 -22.07 11.32 -11.44
C GLU A 28 -21.15 10.85 -10.32
N PHE A 29 -19.96 11.45 -10.31
CA PHE A 29 -18.83 11.12 -9.46
C PHE A 29 -19.20 11.06 -7.97
N LEU A 30 -18.57 10.13 -7.25
CA LEU A 30 -18.64 9.93 -5.79
C LEU A 30 -18.74 11.27 -5.03
N ASP A 31 -19.90 11.55 -4.47
CA ASP A 31 -20.11 12.75 -3.65
C ASP A 31 -19.36 12.59 -2.31
N LEU A 32 -18.86 13.68 -1.73
CA LEU A 32 -18.10 13.65 -0.46
C LEU A 32 -18.96 13.12 0.71
N ARG A 33 -20.29 13.25 0.60
CA ARG A 33 -21.26 12.74 1.57
C ARG A 33 -21.42 11.21 1.50
N ASP A 34 -21.23 10.65 0.32
CA ASP A 34 -21.29 9.20 0.06
C ASP A 34 -20.11 8.46 0.70
N ILE A 35 -18.93 9.09 0.73
CA ILE A 35 -17.73 8.56 1.40
C ILE A 35 -17.99 8.34 2.91
N GLY A 36 -18.75 9.23 3.56
CA GLY A 36 -19.11 9.09 4.98
C GLY A 36 -20.03 7.91 5.28
N ALA A 37 -20.96 7.60 4.36
CA ALA A 37 -21.85 6.45 4.47
C ALA A 37 -21.09 5.12 4.24
N LEU A 38 -20.15 5.12 3.29
CA LEU A 38 -19.24 3.99 3.03
C LEU A 38 -18.42 3.64 4.28
N LEU A 39 -17.81 4.66 4.91
CA LEU A 39 -16.97 4.49 6.09
C LEU A 39 -17.74 3.92 7.29
N ARG A 40 -19.01 4.31 7.49
CA ARG A 40 -19.80 3.75 8.60
C ARG A 40 -20.27 2.32 8.36
N ARG A 41 -20.64 1.97 7.12
CA ARG A 41 -21.19 0.65 6.79
C ARG A 41 -20.11 -0.40 6.56
N TYR A 42 -19.02 -0.02 5.89
CA TYR A 42 -17.93 -0.92 5.51
C TYR A 42 -16.62 -0.65 6.26
N GLY A 43 -16.61 0.30 7.21
CA GLY A 43 -15.47 0.57 8.09
C GLY A 43 -14.85 -0.67 8.77
N PRO A 44 -15.65 -1.64 9.27
CA PRO A 44 -15.10 -2.88 9.82
C PRO A 44 -14.33 -3.72 8.80
N LEU A 45 -14.74 -3.70 7.52
CA LEU A 45 -14.09 -4.45 6.44
C LEU A 45 -12.75 -3.81 6.07
N VAL A 46 -12.73 -2.48 5.90
CA VAL A 46 -11.50 -1.71 5.66
C VAL A 46 -10.53 -1.84 6.83
N GLY A 47 -11.04 -1.74 8.06
CA GLY A 47 -10.26 -1.92 9.29
C GLY A 47 -9.68 -3.33 9.41
N GLY A 48 -10.47 -4.36 9.09
CA GLY A 48 -10.03 -5.76 9.08
C GLY A 48 -8.92 -6.02 8.06
N ALA A 49 -9.06 -5.50 6.83
CA ALA A 49 -8.04 -5.63 5.79
C ALA A 49 -6.74 -4.90 6.15
N THR A 50 -6.84 -3.70 6.74
CA THR A 50 -5.68 -2.93 7.22
C THR A 50 -4.95 -3.66 8.35
N LEU A 51 -5.69 -4.23 9.30
CA LEU A 51 -5.12 -5.02 10.39
C LEU A 51 -4.42 -6.28 9.86
N ALA A 52 -5.04 -6.98 8.90
CA ALA A 52 -4.44 -8.15 8.26
C ALA A 52 -3.11 -7.79 7.56
N GLY A 53 -3.07 -6.68 6.82
CA GLY A 53 -1.84 -6.18 6.17
C GLY A 53 -0.73 -5.85 7.17
N LEU A 54 -1.06 -5.23 8.29
CA LEU A 54 -0.12 -4.96 9.39
C LEU A 54 0.40 -6.25 10.05
N VAL A 55 -0.48 -7.22 10.29
CA VAL A 55 -0.09 -8.51 10.88
C VAL A 55 0.84 -9.27 9.94
N ILE A 56 0.53 -9.34 8.64
CA ILE A 56 1.39 -9.97 7.64
C ILE A 56 2.75 -9.27 7.59
N GLY A 57 2.78 -7.93 7.56
CA GLY A 57 4.01 -7.15 7.60
C GLY A 57 4.84 -7.39 8.87
N ALA A 58 4.19 -7.49 10.03
CA ALA A 58 4.85 -7.78 11.30
C ALA A 58 5.43 -9.20 11.34
N VAL A 59 4.67 -10.20 10.91
CA VAL A 59 5.13 -11.60 10.81
C VAL A 59 6.33 -11.70 9.88
N TRP A 60 6.26 -11.07 8.70
CA TRP A 60 7.36 -11.06 7.74
C TRP A 60 8.62 -10.39 8.33
N ALA A 61 8.44 -9.26 9.03
CA ALA A 61 9.54 -8.54 9.68
C ALA A 61 10.16 -9.28 10.88
N LEU A 62 9.42 -10.19 11.53
CA LEU A 62 9.89 -11.04 12.62
C LEU A 62 10.55 -12.32 12.11
N MET A 63 10.09 -12.88 10.98
CA MET A 63 10.65 -14.08 10.36
C MET A 63 11.97 -13.80 9.63
N THR A 64 12.15 -12.58 9.10
CA THR A 64 13.36 -12.23 8.36
C THR A 64 14.53 -12.01 9.34
N PRO A 65 15.69 -12.66 9.14
CA PRO A 65 16.84 -12.51 10.02
C PRO A 65 17.33 -11.06 10.07
N ALA A 66 17.64 -10.58 11.28
CA ALA A 66 18.17 -9.24 11.48
C ALA A 66 19.61 -9.15 10.95
N ALA A 67 19.88 -8.10 10.18
CA ALA A 67 21.22 -7.77 9.72
C ALA A 67 21.64 -6.39 10.23
N TYR A 68 22.90 -6.30 10.63
CA TYR A 68 23.51 -5.14 11.24
C TYR A 68 24.69 -4.69 10.38
N THR A 69 24.73 -3.39 10.08
CA THR A 69 25.79 -2.79 9.27
C THR A 69 26.63 -1.89 10.17
N ALA A 70 27.94 -2.08 10.17
CA ALA A 70 28.89 -1.23 10.88
C ALA A 70 29.83 -0.56 9.88
N THR A 71 30.21 0.70 10.13
CA THR A 71 30.93 1.56 9.17
C THR A 71 32.20 2.13 9.80
N ALA A 72 33.36 1.87 9.20
CA ALA A 72 34.62 2.53 9.52
C ALA A 72 34.90 3.63 8.50
N GLN A 73 35.48 4.75 8.92
CA GLN A 73 35.77 5.88 8.05
C GLN A 73 37.28 6.03 7.85
N LEU A 74 37.69 6.08 6.59
CA LEU A 74 39.09 6.30 6.18
C LEU A 74 39.20 7.59 5.37
N VAL A 75 40.22 8.39 5.63
CA VAL A 75 40.57 9.53 4.77
C VAL A 75 41.79 9.16 3.93
N ILE A 76 41.74 9.49 2.63
CA ILE A 76 42.87 9.38 1.71
C ILE A 76 43.29 10.80 1.31
N ASP A 77 44.41 11.32 1.82
CA ASP A 77 44.92 12.63 1.36
C ASP A 77 45.80 12.46 0.11
N PRO A 78 45.38 12.90 -1.10
CA PRO A 78 46.16 12.75 -2.32
C PRO A 78 47.19 13.89 -2.50
N LYS A 79 48.07 14.13 -1.51
CA LYS A 79 49.11 15.18 -1.61
C LYS A 79 50.28 14.88 -2.56
N ALA A 80 50.18 13.84 -3.39
CA ALA A 80 51.33 13.32 -4.13
C ALA A 80 51.55 13.87 -5.56
N VAL A 81 50.67 14.73 -6.11
CA VAL A 81 50.79 15.16 -7.52
C VAL A 81 50.63 16.68 -7.69
N GLN A 82 51.46 17.47 -7.01
CA GLN A 82 51.51 18.94 -7.22
C GLN A 82 52.78 19.44 -7.92
N LEU A 83 53.68 18.56 -8.38
CA LEU A 83 54.97 18.98 -8.95
C LEU A 83 54.96 19.28 -10.46
N SER A 84 53.81 19.26 -11.14
CA SER A 84 53.80 19.54 -12.59
C SER A 84 52.40 19.81 -13.14
N ARG A 85 51.85 21.01 -12.92
CA ARG A 85 50.96 21.74 -13.86
C ARG A 85 50.28 22.91 -13.17
N GLU A 86 50.78 24.11 -13.41
CA GLU A 86 49.97 25.32 -13.30
C GLU A 86 48.96 25.47 -14.47
N GLU A 87 48.95 24.56 -15.45
CA GLU A 87 48.11 24.70 -16.68
C GLU A 87 46.95 23.68 -16.82
N ALA A 88 46.68 22.80 -15.85
CA ALA A 88 45.63 21.76 -15.99
C ALA A 88 44.44 21.91 -15.04
N ARG A 89 44.06 23.15 -14.70
CA ARG A 89 42.98 23.41 -13.74
C ARG A 89 41.55 23.15 -14.28
N GLU A 90 41.34 23.00 -15.58
CA GLU A 90 39.98 22.85 -16.15
C GLU A 90 39.58 21.42 -16.55
N GLN A 91 40.50 20.44 -16.61
CA GLN A 91 40.20 19.04 -16.99
C GLN A 91 40.51 17.99 -15.89
N SER A 92 40.99 18.40 -14.72
CA SER A 92 41.53 17.47 -13.70
C SER A 92 40.50 16.78 -12.79
N GLY A 93 39.24 17.26 -12.76
CA GLY A 93 38.21 16.69 -11.88
C GLY A 93 37.87 15.21 -12.15
N GLY A 94 38.05 14.74 -13.39
CA GLY A 94 37.82 13.33 -13.76
C GLY A 94 38.94 12.38 -13.32
N VAL A 95 40.20 12.84 -13.32
CA VAL A 95 41.36 12.03 -12.96
C VAL A 95 41.39 11.73 -11.46
N GLU A 96 41.01 12.71 -10.65
CA GLU A 96 40.93 12.56 -9.18
C GLU A 96 39.83 11.59 -8.76
N ALA A 97 38.67 11.62 -9.44
CA ALA A 97 37.59 10.66 -9.19
C ALA A 97 37.99 9.23 -9.55
N ALA A 98 38.70 9.04 -10.68
CA ALA A 98 39.20 7.73 -11.11
C ALA A 98 40.23 7.14 -10.14
N GLN A 99 41.05 7.98 -9.51
CA GLN A 99 42.04 7.53 -8.53
C GLN A 99 41.37 7.03 -7.24
N VAL A 100 40.34 7.72 -6.75
CA VAL A 100 39.58 7.27 -5.56
C VAL A 100 38.80 5.98 -5.86
N GLU A 101 38.19 5.85 -7.03
CA GLU A 101 37.51 4.62 -7.44
C GLU A 101 38.47 3.43 -7.50
N SER A 102 39.69 3.65 -8.02
CA SER A 102 40.74 2.64 -8.02
C SER A 102 41.12 2.18 -6.60
N GLN A 103 41.17 3.10 -5.63
CA GLN A 103 41.42 2.74 -4.22
C GLN A 103 40.27 1.93 -3.61
N MET A 104 39.02 2.30 -3.92
CA MET A 104 37.85 1.52 -3.48
C MET A 104 37.83 0.11 -4.10
N ALA A 105 38.25 -0.03 -5.36
CA ALA A 105 38.39 -1.33 -6.01
C ALA A 105 39.47 -2.19 -5.33
N VAL A 106 40.60 -1.60 -4.93
CA VAL A 106 41.65 -2.29 -4.16
C VAL A 106 41.11 -2.74 -2.80
N MET A 107 40.33 -1.91 -2.10
CA MET A 107 39.69 -2.30 -0.82
C MET A 107 38.70 -3.47 -0.97
N ARG A 108 38.05 -3.58 -2.14
CA ARG A 108 37.13 -4.69 -2.47
C ARG A 108 37.84 -5.91 -3.05
N SER A 109 39.17 -5.87 -3.22
CA SER A 109 39.93 -6.96 -3.83
C SER A 109 39.97 -8.21 -2.96
N ASP A 110 40.09 -9.37 -3.61
CA ASP A 110 40.19 -10.67 -2.93
C ASP A 110 41.41 -10.75 -2.01
N ARG A 111 42.49 -10.02 -2.32
CA ARG A 111 43.70 -9.94 -1.48
C ARG A 111 43.38 -9.36 -0.10
N ILE A 112 42.65 -8.24 -0.03
CA ILE A 112 42.27 -7.64 1.25
C ILE A 112 41.29 -8.56 1.99
N ALA A 113 40.33 -9.16 1.27
CA ALA A 113 39.40 -10.11 1.87
C ALA A 113 40.13 -11.32 2.49
N GLU A 114 41.10 -11.89 1.79
CA GLU A 114 41.91 -13.01 2.28
C GLU A 114 42.72 -12.65 3.53
N LEU A 115 43.38 -11.47 3.54
CA LEU A 115 44.10 -10.97 4.71
C LEU A 115 43.19 -10.87 5.93
N VAL A 116 41.97 -10.35 5.77
CA VAL A 116 40.99 -10.22 6.87
C VAL A 116 40.46 -11.57 7.32
N ILE A 117 40.14 -12.48 6.38
CA ILE A 117 39.66 -13.83 6.66
C ILE A 117 40.68 -14.59 7.49
N ASN A 118 41.95 -14.53 7.11
CA ASN A 118 43.04 -15.20 7.81
C ASN A 118 43.32 -14.53 9.17
N ARG A 119 43.39 -13.20 9.23
CA ARG A 119 43.66 -12.44 10.47
C ARG A 119 42.58 -12.66 11.54
N LEU A 120 41.31 -12.74 11.14
CA LEU A 120 40.18 -12.94 12.06
C LEU A 120 39.74 -14.40 12.20
N ASN A 121 40.35 -15.34 11.46
CA ASN A 121 39.94 -16.74 11.38
C ASN A 121 38.43 -16.88 11.05
N LEU A 122 37.95 -16.15 10.05
CA LEU A 122 36.51 -16.08 9.73
C LEU A 122 35.92 -17.44 9.32
N THR A 123 36.74 -18.41 8.90
CA THR A 123 36.32 -19.79 8.62
C THR A 123 35.69 -20.51 9.83
N LYS A 124 36.03 -20.09 11.06
CA LYS A 124 35.50 -20.66 12.31
C LYS A 124 34.28 -19.92 12.84
N GLU A 125 33.98 -18.73 12.34
CA GLU A 125 32.85 -17.93 12.81
C GLU A 125 31.51 -18.56 12.39
N PRO A 126 30.45 -18.55 13.23
CA PRO A 126 29.20 -19.28 12.96
C PRO A 126 28.53 -18.91 11.62
N MET A 127 28.74 -17.68 11.16
CA MET A 127 28.22 -17.14 9.91
C MET A 127 28.82 -17.80 8.66
N PHE A 128 30.06 -18.28 8.73
CA PHE A 128 30.80 -18.86 7.61
C PHE A 128 31.09 -20.36 7.83
N ALA A 129 31.26 -20.79 9.07
CA ALA A 129 31.59 -22.16 9.44
C ALA A 129 30.60 -23.20 8.90
N ARG A 130 29.30 -22.86 8.82
CA ARG A 130 28.28 -23.77 8.26
C ARG A 130 28.49 -24.05 6.77
N ALA A 131 29.01 -23.09 6.00
CA ALA A 131 29.20 -23.24 4.56
C ALA A 131 30.48 -24.01 4.21
N VAL A 132 31.43 -24.08 5.15
CA VAL A 132 32.77 -24.63 4.93
C VAL A 132 32.99 -25.94 5.69
N ARG A 133 32.00 -26.39 6.48
CA ARG A 133 32.08 -27.55 7.37
C ARG A 133 32.58 -28.84 6.67
N ASP A 134 32.15 -29.05 5.42
CA ASP A 134 32.42 -30.27 4.67
C ASP A 134 33.59 -30.12 3.68
N ILE A 135 34.33 -29.00 3.75
CA ILE A 135 35.46 -28.70 2.84
C ILE A 135 36.77 -29.03 3.54
N GLU A 136 37.48 -30.06 3.08
CA GLU A 136 38.77 -30.49 3.65
C GLU A 136 39.93 -29.56 3.27
N SER A 137 39.90 -28.96 2.08
CA SER A 137 40.99 -28.10 1.59
C SER A 137 40.87 -26.66 2.14
N PRO A 138 41.89 -26.14 2.85
CA PRO A 138 41.85 -24.79 3.41
C PRO A 138 41.83 -23.68 2.34
N THR A 139 42.39 -23.93 1.16
CA THR A 139 42.39 -22.95 0.06
C THR A 139 41.00 -22.78 -0.55
N VAL A 140 40.29 -23.89 -0.76
CA VAL A 140 38.91 -23.90 -1.28
C VAL A 140 37.95 -23.31 -0.24
N ALA A 141 38.16 -23.64 1.03
CA ALA A 141 37.44 -23.05 2.15
C ALA A 141 37.53 -21.51 2.14
N THR A 142 38.73 -20.95 2.01
CA THR A 142 38.94 -19.50 1.95
C THR A 142 38.24 -18.87 0.74
N GLN A 143 38.32 -19.48 -0.44
CA GLN A 143 37.63 -18.96 -1.64
C GLN A 143 36.11 -18.90 -1.48
N VAL A 144 35.50 -19.92 -0.86
CA VAL A 144 34.05 -19.91 -0.56
C VAL A 144 33.69 -18.78 0.42
N VAL A 145 34.52 -18.56 1.44
CA VAL A 145 34.31 -17.45 2.39
C VAL A 145 34.45 -16.10 1.70
N ILE A 146 35.41 -15.91 0.79
CA ILE A 146 35.55 -14.69 -0.02
C ILE A 146 34.26 -14.41 -0.80
N GLY A 147 33.68 -15.42 -1.45
CA GLY A 147 32.41 -15.28 -2.18
C GLY A 147 31.22 -14.89 -1.29
N MET A 148 31.21 -15.30 -0.02
CA MET A 148 30.20 -14.88 0.97
C MET A 148 30.49 -13.50 1.60
N PHE A 149 31.76 -13.09 1.60
CA PHE A 149 32.27 -11.86 2.19
C PHE A 149 32.07 -10.66 1.27
N ALA A 150 32.45 -10.79 -0.01
CA ALA A 150 32.38 -9.73 -1.02
C ALA A 150 31.01 -9.03 -1.12
N PRO A 151 29.85 -9.72 -1.21
CA PRO A 151 28.55 -9.04 -1.32
C PRO A 151 28.11 -8.33 -0.02
N LYS A 152 28.76 -8.62 1.10
CA LYS A 152 28.45 -8.02 2.41
C LYS A 152 29.35 -6.84 2.76
N LEU A 153 30.45 -6.68 2.01
CA LEU A 153 31.35 -5.53 2.08
C LEU A 153 30.87 -4.45 1.11
N ASP A 154 30.67 -3.25 1.64
CA ASP A 154 30.23 -2.08 0.89
C ASP A 154 31.20 -0.94 1.17
N VAL A 155 31.94 -0.54 0.14
CA VAL A 155 32.94 0.54 0.23
C VAL A 155 32.43 1.70 -0.58
N ARG A 156 32.17 2.86 0.02
CA ARG A 156 31.59 4.02 -0.67
C ARG A 156 32.31 5.30 -0.30
N ARG A 157 32.42 6.22 -1.26
CA ARG A 157 32.90 7.58 -1.03
C ARG A 157 31.75 8.46 -0.51
N GLN A 158 32.01 9.29 0.50
CA GLN A 158 31.04 10.30 0.95
C GLN A 158 31.04 11.53 0.01
N GLY A 159 30.20 11.50 -1.02
CA GLY A 159 30.05 12.60 -1.97
C GLY A 159 31.36 12.90 -2.73
N LEU A 160 31.80 14.16 -2.73
CA LEU A 160 33.06 14.60 -3.32
C LEU A 160 34.23 14.64 -2.32
N SER A 161 34.03 14.19 -1.08
CA SER A 161 35.10 14.20 -0.07
C SER A 161 36.11 13.07 -0.28
N TYR A 162 37.29 13.16 0.30
CA TYR A 162 38.26 12.05 0.34
C TYR A 162 38.01 11.05 1.48
N VAL A 163 36.80 11.07 2.05
CA VAL A 163 36.35 10.13 3.08
C VAL A 163 35.70 8.92 2.41
N ILE A 164 36.19 7.74 2.77
CA ILE A 164 35.67 6.44 2.33
C ILE A 164 35.06 5.74 3.53
N ASP A 165 33.78 5.39 3.40
CA ASP A 165 33.07 4.53 4.32
C ASP A 165 33.30 3.08 3.92
N VAL A 166 33.85 2.29 4.83
CA VAL A 166 33.98 0.84 4.73
C VAL A 166 32.91 0.21 5.62
N ALA A 167 31.86 -0.31 5.01
CA ALA A 167 30.71 -0.88 5.69
C ALA A 167 30.68 -2.41 5.54
N PHE A 168 30.42 -3.12 6.63
CA PHE A 168 30.21 -4.57 6.58
C PHE A 168 28.90 -4.96 7.23
N THR A 169 28.14 -5.86 6.59
CA THR A 169 26.84 -6.32 7.06
C THR A 169 26.90 -7.77 7.58
N ALA A 170 26.57 -7.96 8.86
CA ALA A 170 26.54 -9.29 9.50
C ALA A 170 25.32 -9.48 10.42
N PRO A 171 24.95 -10.73 10.76
CA PRO A 171 23.88 -11.02 11.72
C PRO A 171 24.23 -10.63 13.16
N ASP A 172 25.52 -10.62 13.51
CA ASP A 172 26.00 -10.14 14.80
C ASP A 172 26.57 -8.72 14.66
N PRO A 173 26.05 -7.74 15.42
CA PRO A 173 26.54 -6.36 15.39
C PRO A 173 28.00 -6.22 15.87
N ALA A 174 28.49 -7.08 16.76
CA ALA A 174 29.90 -7.02 17.20
C ALA A 174 30.85 -7.51 16.10
N LEU A 175 30.53 -8.65 15.48
CA LEU A 175 31.26 -9.17 14.33
C LEU A 175 31.29 -8.17 13.16
N ALA A 176 30.17 -7.51 12.86
CA ALA A 176 30.10 -6.49 11.80
C ALA A 176 31.14 -5.37 12.01
N ALA A 177 31.21 -4.81 13.23
CA ALA A 177 32.17 -3.77 13.57
C ALA A 177 33.62 -4.28 13.52
N LYS A 178 33.86 -5.50 14.02
CA LYS A 178 35.19 -6.13 14.01
C LYS A 178 35.70 -6.32 12.57
N ILE A 179 34.86 -6.80 11.67
CA ILE A 179 35.23 -7.02 10.26
C ILE A 179 35.45 -5.69 9.55
N ALA A 180 34.56 -4.70 9.71
CA ALA A 180 34.72 -3.39 9.08
C ALA A 180 36.03 -2.70 9.50
N ASN A 181 36.38 -2.76 10.79
CA ASN A 181 37.67 -2.27 11.30
C ASN A 181 38.85 -3.04 10.70
N ALA A 182 38.78 -4.37 10.67
CA ALA A 182 39.85 -5.19 10.13
C ALA A 182 40.09 -4.96 8.64
N VAL A 183 39.05 -4.69 7.84
CA VAL A 183 39.20 -4.32 6.42
C VAL A 183 39.92 -2.98 6.28
N ALA A 184 39.50 -1.98 7.05
CA ALA A 184 40.13 -0.66 7.02
C ALA A 184 41.60 -0.72 7.48
N GLU A 185 41.90 -1.47 8.54
CA GLU A 185 43.27 -1.71 9.00
C GLU A 185 44.10 -2.46 7.96
N ALA A 186 43.58 -3.56 7.41
CA ALA A 186 44.29 -4.38 6.42
C ALA A 186 44.64 -3.58 5.15
N TYR A 187 43.74 -2.70 4.70
CA TYR A 187 44.04 -1.83 3.56
C TYR A 187 45.14 -0.80 3.89
N VAL A 188 45.10 -0.19 5.07
CA VAL A 188 46.13 0.78 5.47
C VAL A 188 47.48 0.08 5.61
N ASP A 189 47.51 -1.11 6.19
CA ASP A 189 48.73 -1.94 6.31
C ASP A 189 49.25 -2.35 4.93
N ASP A 190 48.39 -2.85 4.02
CA ASP A 190 48.78 -3.21 2.65
C ASP A 190 49.28 -2.00 1.84
N ALA A 191 48.66 -0.83 2.01
CA ALA A 191 49.10 0.40 1.37
C ALA A 191 50.47 0.89 1.89
N ARG A 192 50.77 0.68 3.19
CA ARG A 192 52.10 0.94 3.75
C ARG A 192 53.13 -0.03 3.17
N ASP A 193 52.81 -1.32 3.16
CA ASP A 193 53.71 -2.38 2.67
C ASP A 193 54.02 -2.20 1.18
N ALA A 194 52.99 -1.96 0.36
CA ALA A 194 53.16 -1.70 -1.07
C ALA A 194 54.09 -0.51 -1.35
N ARG A 195 54.02 0.55 -0.54
CA ARG A 195 54.91 1.71 -0.67
C ARG A 195 56.33 1.42 -0.22
N THR A 196 56.52 0.72 0.89
CA THR A 196 57.87 0.35 1.33
C THR A 196 58.53 -0.59 0.32
N ALA A 197 57.78 -1.52 -0.27
CA ALA A 197 58.25 -2.38 -1.35
C ALA A 197 58.62 -1.58 -2.61
N ALA A 198 57.75 -0.66 -3.06
CA ALA A 198 58.04 0.21 -4.20
C ALA A 198 59.26 1.10 -3.96
N ALA A 199 59.40 1.66 -2.75
CA ALA A 199 60.55 2.46 -2.35
C ALA A 199 61.85 1.63 -2.36
N ARG A 200 61.83 0.39 -1.84
CA ARG A 200 62.99 -0.53 -1.87
C ARG A 200 63.42 -0.83 -3.30
N VAL A 201 62.48 -1.22 -4.18
CA VAL A 201 62.77 -1.50 -5.60
C VAL A 201 63.36 -0.26 -6.29
N GLY A 202 62.83 0.93 -6.00
CA GLY A 202 63.37 2.19 -6.48
C GLY A 202 64.82 2.40 -6.03
N SER A 203 65.07 2.30 -4.72
CA SER A 203 66.42 2.44 -4.14
C SER A 203 67.42 1.44 -4.73
N GLU A 204 67.02 0.17 -4.90
CA GLU A 204 67.86 -0.87 -5.53
C GLU A 204 68.17 -0.57 -7.01
N TRP A 205 67.25 0.05 -7.75
CA TRP A 205 67.51 0.50 -9.12
C TRP A 205 68.50 1.67 -9.14
N LEU A 206 68.30 2.67 -8.26
CA LEU A 206 69.22 3.82 -8.16
C LEU A 206 70.62 3.37 -7.74
N GLU A 207 70.74 2.45 -6.78
CA GLU A 207 72.01 1.91 -6.31
C GLU A 207 72.78 1.22 -7.45
N ARG A 208 72.10 0.36 -8.22
CA ARG A 208 72.68 -0.26 -9.42
C ARG A 208 73.13 0.78 -10.44
N ARG A 209 72.36 1.85 -10.63
CA ARG A 209 72.69 2.92 -11.58
C ARG A 209 73.91 3.72 -11.12
N VAL A 210 74.01 4.06 -9.84
CA VAL A 210 75.17 4.75 -9.25
C VAL A 210 76.42 3.89 -9.37
N ALA A 211 76.32 2.58 -9.09
CA ALA A 211 77.43 1.63 -9.26
C ALA A 211 77.93 1.57 -10.71
N GLN A 212 77.01 1.51 -11.68
CA GLN A 212 77.36 1.54 -13.11
C GLN A 212 78.03 2.85 -13.51
N LEU A 213 77.51 4.00 -13.06
CA LEU A 213 78.10 5.31 -13.34
C LEU A 213 79.51 5.45 -12.74
N ARG A 214 79.72 4.90 -11.54
CA ARG A 214 81.06 4.84 -10.91
C ARG A 214 82.04 4.05 -11.77
N GLN A 215 81.62 2.91 -12.32
CA GLN A 215 82.47 2.10 -13.21
C GLN A 215 82.83 2.88 -14.48
N ASN A 216 81.85 3.45 -15.19
CA ASN A 216 82.09 4.23 -16.40
C ASN A 216 83.00 5.44 -16.14
N MET A 217 82.83 6.12 -15.00
CA MET A 217 83.70 7.21 -14.58
C MET A 217 85.14 6.75 -14.38
N ASN A 218 85.34 5.63 -13.67
CA ASN A 218 86.67 5.07 -13.44
C ASN A 218 87.35 4.64 -14.74
N GLU A 219 86.62 4.00 -15.65
CA GLU A 219 87.13 3.58 -16.97
C GLU A 219 87.54 4.78 -17.83
N ALA A 220 86.71 5.84 -17.88
CA ALA A 220 87.04 7.06 -18.60
C ALA A 220 88.24 7.80 -17.99
N ALA A 221 88.35 7.81 -16.65
CA ALA A 221 89.49 8.40 -15.96
C ALA A 221 90.79 7.61 -16.22
N LEU A 222 90.72 6.28 -16.22
CA LEU A 222 91.85 5.41 -16.54
C LEU A 222 92.30 5.62 -17.99
N ALA A 223 91.37 5.64 -18.95
CA ALA A 223 91.69 5.86 -20.37
C ALA A 223 92.37 7.23 -20.59
N LEU A 224 91.90 8.28 -19.91
CA LEU A 224 92.55 9.59 -19.93
C LEU A 224 93.96 9.54 -19.32
N GLN A 225 94.13 8.83 -18.19
CA GLN A 225 95.41 8.70 -17.51
C GLN A 225 96.43 7.91 -18.35
N GLU A 226 96.01 6.80 -18.95
CA GLU A 226 96.84 5.99 -19.86
C GLU A 226 97.21 6.78 -21.13
N PHE A 227 96.28 7.54 -21.70
CA PHE A 227 96.55 8.41 -22.84
C PHE A 227 97.57 9.51 -22.49
N LYS A 228 97.43 10.15 -21.32
CA LYS A 228 98.42 11.10 -20.80
C LYS A 228 99.77 10.41 -20.56
N ALA A 229 99.81 9.30 -19.83
CA ALA A 229 101.04 8.58 -19.51
C ALA A 229 101.78 8.03 -20.74
N GLY A 230 101.05 7.58 -21.77
CA GLY A 230 101.62 7.03 -23.00
C GLY A 230 102.20 8.08 -23.96
N ARG A 231 101.84 9.36 -23.81
CA ARG A 231 102.24 10.45 -24.73
C ARG A 231 103.04 11.59 -24.06
N ASP A 232 102.91 11.80 -22.75
CA ASP A 232 103.66 12.81 -21.97
C ASP A 232 105.05 12.32 -21.50
N TYR A 233 105.89 11.85 -22.43
CA TYR A 233 107.35 11.81 -22.18
C TYR A 233 108.17 12.71 -23.11
N ARG A 234 107.52 13.64 -23.85
CA ARG A 234 108.23 14.39 -24.90
C ARG A 234 107.89 15.87 -25.08
N ILE A 235 107.52 16.65 -24.05
CA ILE A 235 107.53 18.12 -24.24
C ILE A 235 108.10 18.88 -23.01
N TYR A 236 109.12 19.69 -23.31
CA TYR A 236 109.96 20.63 -22.52
C TYR A 236 111.24 20.04 -21.91
N ARG A 237 112.43 20.52 -22.33
CA ARG A 237 112.84 21.95 -22.23
C ARG A 237 113.73 22.41 -23.40
N ARG A 238 113.21 23.24 -24.31
CA ARG A 238 114.03 24.16 -25.14
C ARG A 238 114.06 25.51 -24.43
N GLN A 239 115.21 25.89 -23.89
CA GLN A 239 115.46 27.25 -23.38
C GLN A 239 115.54 28.23 -24.55
N PRO A 240 115.01 29.45 -24.41
CA PRO A 240 115.35 30.55 -25.30
C PRO A 240 116.67 31.17 -24.84
N GLN A 241 117.70 31.13 -25.69
CA GLN A 241 118.79 32.11 -25.64
C GLN A 241 118.91 32.78 -27.00
N ALA A 242 118.93 34.11 -26.95
CA ALA A 242 118.91 35.03 -28.07
C ALA A 242 120.30 35.28 -28.66
N GLN A 243 120.31 35.81 -29.89
CA GLN A 243 121.38 36.49 -30.63
C GLN A 243 122.40 35.55 -31.30
N ASN A 244 122.74 35.64 -32.59
CA ASN A 244 122.41 36.57 -33.69
C ASN A 244 122.78 35.89 -35.06
N PRO A 245 122.77 36.56 -36.23
CA PRO A 245 122.12 36.06 -37.45
C PRO A 245 123.08 35.56 -38.55
N ALA A 246 122.59 34.69 -39.45
CA ALA A 246 122.95 34.71 -40.88
C ALA A 246 122.12 33.69 -41.68
N GLN A 247 121.40 34.23 -42.68
CA GLN A 247 121.18 33.72 -44.04
C GLN A 247 120.90 32.21 -44.26
N GLY A 248 119.74 31.93 -44.87
CA GLY A 248 119.58 30.76 -45.74
C GLY A 248 118.16 30.20 -45.85
N ALA A 249 117.42 30.69 -46.86
CA ALA A 249 116.32 30.05 -47.63
C ALA A 249 115.10 29.40 -46.93
N PRO A 250 113.86 29.62 -47.45
CA PRO A 250 112.66 28.96 -46.95
C PRO A 250 112.56 27.51 -47.49
N GLY A 251 112.65 26.52 -46.60
CA GLY A 251 112.34 25.11 -46.88
C GLY A 251 110.83 24.80 -46.72
N PRO A 252 110.28 23.80 -47.43
CA PRO A 252 108.83 23.60 -47.53
C PRO A 252 108.26 22.82 -46.33
N SER A 253 107.33 23.48 -45.63
CA SER A 253 106.15 22.92 -44.93
C SER A 253 106.26 21.55 -44.22
N ASP A 254 106.50 21.60 -42.90
CA ASP A 254 106.18 20.55 -41.92
C ASP A 254 104.66 20.39 -41.71
N ALA A 255 103.91 20.02 -42.75
CA ALA A 255 102.47 19.79 -42.64
C ALA A 255 102.11 18.48 -41.89
N ARG A 256 103.05 17.53 -41.78
CA ARG A 256 102.82 16.23 -41.11
C ARG A 256 102.95 16.30 -39.58
N GLY A 257 103.80 17.17 -39.04
CA GLY A 257 103.94 17.36 -37.59
C GLY A 257 102.76 18.12 -36.98
N ASP A 258 102.26 19.14 -37.69
CA ASP A 258 101.11 19.94 -37.23
C ASP A 258 99.79 19.14 -37.29
N GLN A 259 99.66 18.17 -38.20
CA GLN A 259 98.53 17.25 -38.22
C GLN A 259 98.52 16.32 -37.00
N ASN A 260 99.63 15.63 -36.67
CA ASN A 260 99.69 14.73 -35.51
C ASN A 260 99.46 15.47 -34.18
N VAL A 261 99.99 16.69 -34.03
CA VAL A 261 99.78 17.51 -32.82
C VAL A 261 98.32 17.98 -32.68
N ARG A 262 97.64 18.28 -33.80
CA ARG A 262 96.21 18.64 -33.78
C ARG A 262 95.31 17.43 -33.48
N PHE A 263 95.61 16.26 -34.05
CA PHE A 263 94.88 15.02 -33.73
C PHE A 263 95.04 14.64 -32.25
N ASP A 264 96.23 14.79 -31.67
CA ASP A 264 96.50 14.50 -30.26
C ASP A 264 95.79 15.47 -29.30
N ARG A 265 95.71 16.76 -29.65
CA ARG A 265 94.94 17.74 -28.86
C ARG A 265 93.44 17.48 -28.90
N ASN A 266 92.89 17.19 -30.08
CA ASN A 266 91.47 16.94 -30.24
C ASN A 266 91.02 15.69 -29.47
N THR A 267 91.83 14.62 -29.52
CA THR A 267 91.53 13.37 -28.78
C THR A 267 91.71 13.51 -27.27
N LEU A 268 92.69 14.30 -26.81
CA LEU A 268 92.84 14.62 -25.38
C LEU A 268 91.65 15.43 -24.86
N GLU A 269 91.24 16.48 -25.59
CA GLU A 269 90.10 17.32 -25.23
C GLU A 269 88.79 16.51 -25.19
N GLU A 270 88.62 15.56 -26.11
CA GLU A 270 87.50 14.62 -26.11
C GLU A 270 87.52 13.73 -24.87
N LEU A 271 88.65 13.09 -24.54
CA LEU A 271 88.77 12.23 -23.35
C LEU A 271 88.62 13.01 -22.03
N GLU A 272 89.15 14.22 -21.95
CA GLU A 272 88.97 15.11 -20.79
C GLU A 272 87.50 15.52 -20.62
N THR A 273 86.84 15.89 -21.71
CA THR A 273 85.41 16.23 -21.71
C THR A 273 84.57 15.02 -21.30
N THR A 274 84.88 13.83 -21.82
CA THR A 274 84.20 12.58 -21.46
C THR A 274 84.40 12.23 -19.98
N ALA A 275 85.63 12.32 -19.45
CA ALA A 275 85.91 12.04 -18.04
C ALA A 275 85.24 13.05 -17.09
N GLN A 276 85.28 14.34 -17.43
CA GLN A 276 84.59 15.40 -16.67
C GLN A 276 83.07 15.22 -16.72
N SER A 277 82.52 14.84 -17.87
CA SER A 277 81.10 14.55 -18.04
C SER A 277 80.66 13.38 -17.15
N TYR A 278 81.36 12.24 -17.18
CA TYR A 278 81.03 11.10 -16.32
C TYR A 278 81.15 11.42 -14.84
N ARG A 279 82.18 12.18 -14.44
CA ARG A 279 82.31 12.66 -13.06
C ARG A 279 81.12 13.52 -12.63
N LYS A 280 80.74 14.50 -13.45
CA LYS A 280 79.61 15.40 -13.16
C LYS A 280 78.28 14.64 -13.10
N ILE A 281 78.07 13.68 -14.00
CA ILE A 281 76.87 12.82 -14.01
C ILE A 281 76.83 11.95 -12.73
N TYR A 282 77.97 11.39 -12.32
CA TYR A 282 78.07 10.60 -11.09
C TYR A 282 77.81 11.45 -9.83
N GLU A 283 78.40 12.64 -9.73
CA GLU A 283 78.16 13.58 -8.62
C GLU A 283 76.68 13.97 -8.54
N THR A 284 76.05 14.27 -9.69
CA THR A 284 74.60 14.56 -9.75
C THR A 284 73.75 13.35 -9.34
N ALA A 285 74.13 12.14 -9.78
CA ALA A 285 73.41 10.92 -9.44
C ALA A 285 73.53 10.57 -7.95
N LEU A 286 74.70 10.79 -7.32
CA LEU A 286 74.89 10.63 -5.89
C LEU A 286 74.04 11.61 -5.07
N GLN A 287 73.96 12.87 -5.50
CA GLN A 287 73.11 13.86 -4.84
C GLN A 287 71.63 13.45 -4.93
N GLY A 288 71.17 13.02 -6.11
CA GLY A 288 69.81 12.49 -6.30
C GLY A 288 69.53 11.23 -5.46
N TYR A 289 70.53 10.35 -5.30
CA TYR A 289 70.44 9.19 -4.42
C TYR A 289 70.31 9.58 -2.95
N ALA A 290 71.14 10.50 -2.46
CA ALA A 290 71.07 10.99 -1.09
C ALA A 290 69.71 11.65 -0.78
N GLU A 291 69.20 12.46 -1.71
CA GLU A 291 67.86 13.05 -1.60
C GLU A 291 66.74 11.99 -1.59
N ALA A 292 66.84 10.95 -2.44
CA ALA A 292 65.87 9.86 -2.47
C ALA A 292 65.84 9.04 -1.17
N VAL A 293 67.01 8.70 -0.62
CA VAL A 293 67.13 8.00 0.66
C VAL A 293 66.59 8.84 1.81
N GLN A 294 66.84 10.15 1.81
CA GLN A 294 66.34 11.04 2.87
C GLN A 294 64.81 11.19 2.81
N ARG A 295 64.21 11.20 1.61
CA ARG A 295 62.74 11.20 1.44
C ARG A 295 62.05 9.91 1.90
N GLN A 296 62.77 8.78 1.96
CA GLN A 296 62.23 7.52 2.49
C GLN A 296 61.79 7.65 3.96
N SER A 297 62.35 8.60 4.71
CA SER A 297 62.08 8.78 6.14
C SER A 297 60.76 9.52 6.47
N ASN A 298 60.12 10.19 5.51
CA ASN A 298 58.92 11.00 5.77
C ASN A 298 57.76 10.70 4.79
N PRO A 299 56.93 9.67 5.07
CA PRO A 299 55.86 9.25 4.15
C PRO A 299 54.66 10.21 4.17
N LEU A 300 54.48 11.00 3.09
CA LEU A 300 53.45 12.05 2.94
C LEU A 300 52.10 11.61 2.35
N ILE A 301 51.74 10.33 2.39
CA ILE A 301 50.37 9.92 2.02
C ILE A 301 49.72 9.25 3.24
N GLU A 302 49.04 10.06 4.03
CA GLU A 302 48.31 9.62 5.22
C GLU A 302 46.97 9.01 4.80
N THR A 303 46.97 7.71 4.45
CA THR A 303 45.75 6.92 4.62
C THR A 303 45.55 6.73 6.11
N ARG A 304 44.65 7.52 6.69
CA ARG A 304 44.41 7.52 8.15
C ARG A 304 42.98 7.14 8.44
N MET A 305 42.81 6.23 9.39
CA MET A 305 41.50 5.92 9.95
C MET A 305 41.00 7.13 10.74
N LEU A 306 39.87 7.70 10.30
CA LEU A 306 39.25 8.84 10.94
C LEU A 306 38.44 8.39 12.15
N SER A 307 37.64 7.34 11.97
CA SER A 307 36.86 6.74 13.04
C SER A 307 36.72 5.22 12.83
N PRO A 308 36.97 4.40 13.87
CA PRO A 308 36.69 2.98 13.80
C PRO A 308 35.17 2.72 13.78
N ALA A 309 34.77 1.62 13.15
CA ALA A 309 33.43 1.08 13.22
C ALA A 309 33.05 0.73 14.66
N THR A 310 31.94 1.31 15.11
CA THR A 310 31.30 0.98 16.39
C THR A 310 30.18 -0.04 16.19
N LYS A 311 29.84 -0.77 17.26
CA LYS A 311 28.68 -1.68 17.27
C LYS A 311 27.39 -0.90 16.96
N PRO A 312 26.64 -1.25 15.88
CA PRO A 312 25.41 -0.54 15.55
C PRO A 312 24.35 -0.77 16.62
N LEU A 313 23.62 0.29 16.97
CA LEU A 313 22.60 0.30 18.02
C LEU A 313 21.28 -0.38 17.60
N GLY A 314 21.06 -0.56 16.29
CA GLY A 314 19.82 -1.12 15.75
C GLY A 314 20.06 -1.91 14.47
N LYS A 315 19.06 -2.72 14.11
CA LYS A 315 19.07 -3.51 12.87
C LYS A 315 18.96 -2.60 11.65
N SER A 316 19.81 -2.82 10.66
CA SER A 316 19.77 -2.13 9.36
C SER A 316 18.68 -2.72 8.46
N HIS A 317 18.50 -4.04 8.53
CA HIS A 317 17.50 -4.80 7.78
C HIS A 317 16.87 -5.89 8.67
N PRO A 318 15.57 -6.20 8.53
CA PRO A 318 14.56 -5.49 7.74
C PRO A 318 14.14 -4.15 8.36
N ARG A 319 13.82 -3.14 7.52
CA ARG A 319 13.30 -1.84 7.98
C ARG A 319 11.85 -1.97 8.44
N THR A 320 11.65 -2.43 9.68
CA THR A 320 10.32 -2.76 10.23
C THR A 320 9.31 -1.62 10.06
N ARG A 321 9.72 -0.36 10.25
CA ARG A 321 8.83 0.80 10.04
C ARG A 321 8.31 0.90 8.60
N LEU A 322 9.17 0.66 7.62
CA LEU A 322 8.80 0.74 6.19
C LEU A 322 7.89 -0.43 5.79
N ILE A 323 8.16 -1.64 6.30
CA ILE A 323 7.34 -2.81 6.05
C ILE A 323 5.95 -2.64 6.65
N MET A 324 5.87 -2.11 7.87
CA MET A 324 4.58 -1.82 8.51
C MET A 324 3.80 -0.74 7.75
N ALA A 325 4.47 0.31 7.27
CA ALA A 325 3.84 1.33 6.44
C ALA A 325 3.32 0.76 5.11
N LEU A 326 4.09 -0.11 4.45
CA LEU A 326 3.67 -0.77 3.23
C LEU A 326 2.49 -1.73 3.47
N GLY A 327 2.55 -2.53 4.54
CA GLY A 327 1.46 -3.43 4.94
C GLY A 327 0.16 -2.68 5.25
N MET A 328 0.25 -1.53 5.92
CA MET A 328 -0.88 -0.64 6.15
C MET A 328 -1.46 -0.09 4.84
N LEU A 329 -0.61 0.37 3.93
CA LEU A 329 -1.03 0.95 2.65
C LEU A 329 -1.73 -0.09 1.76
N VAL A 330 -1.16 -1.29 1.65
CA VAL A 330 -1.76 -2.41 0.90
C VAL A 330 -3.09 -2.82 1.54
N GLY A 331 -3.15 -2.94 2.86
CA GLY A 331 -4.39 -3.29 3.57
C GLY A 331 -5.49 -2.23 3.41
N LEU A 332 -5.13 -0.95 3.41
CA LEU A 332 -6.08 0.15 3.20
C LEU A 332 -6.61 0.18 1.78
N LEU A 333 -5.74 0.07 0.76
CA LEU A 333 -6.14 0.03 -0.66
C LEU A 333 -6.99 -1.21 -0.98
N GLY A 334 -6.59 -2.38 -0.49
CA GLY A 334 -7.37 -3.61 -0.67
C GLY A 334 -8.73 -3.54 0.04
N GLY A 335 -8.76 -2.98 1.25
CA GLY A 335 -9.97 -2.79 2.03
C GLY A 335 -10.96 -1.81 1.38
N THR A 336 -10.48 -0.65 0.90
CA THR A 336 -11.32 0.33 0.20
C THR A 336 -11.82 -0.22 -1.13
N GLY A 337 -10.98 -0.92 -1.91
CA GLY A 337 -11.37 -1.58 -3.14
C GLY A 337 -12.50 -2.60 -2.93
N ALA A 338 -12.37 -3.47 -1.92
CA ALA A 338 -13.41 -4.43 -1.57
C ALA A 338 -14.70 -3.75 -1.09
N ALA A 339 -14.59 -2.66 -0.32
CA ALA A 339 -15.75 -1.90 0.13
C ALA A 339 -16.50 -1.22 -1.03
N VAL A 340 -15.77 -0.63 -1.99
CA VAL A 340 -16.35 -0.01 -3.19
C VAL A 340 -16.96 -1.07 -4.11
N LEU A 341 -16.33 -2.22 -4.26
CA LEU A 341 -16.89 -3.33 -5.03
C LEU A 341 -18.20 -3.82 -4.41
N HIS A 342 -18.22 -4.04 -3.10
CA HIS A 342 -19.42 -4.43 -2.38
C HIS A 342 -20.50 -3.34 -2.43
N TRP A 343 -20.14 -2.05 -2.46
CA TRP A 343 -21.09 -0.98 -2.71
C TRP A 343 -21.65 -1.06 -4.12
N ASN A 344 -20.82 -1.15 -5.15
CA ASN A 344 -21.31 -1.16 -6.53
C ASN A 344 -22.25 -2.33 -6.83
N LEU A 345 -22.11 -3.45 -6.12
CA LEU A 345 -23.00 -4.60 -6.18
C LEU A 345 -24.30 -4.43 -5.37
N ASP A 346 -24.43 -3.42 -4.51
CA ASP A 346 -25.62 -3.15 -3.69
C ASP A 346 -26.68 -2.39 -4.51
N ALA A 347 -27.50 -3.13 -5.27
CA ALA A 347 -28.63 -2.62 -6.07
C ALA A 347 -29.92 -2.41 -5.24
N SER A 348 -29.80 -2.04 -3.96
CA SER A 348 -30.97 -1.86 -3.08
C SER A 348 -31.82 -0.62 -3.39
N LEU A 349 -33.14 -0.74 -3.23
CA LEU A 349 -34.10 0.34 -3.46
C LEU A 349 -34.00 1.41 -2.37
N ARG A 350 -33.69 2.64 -2.76
CA ARG A 350 -33.53 3.79 -1.85
C ARG A 350 -34.36 5.02 -2.23
N THR A 351 -34.76 5.15 -3.47
CA THR A 351 -35.54 6.30 -3.96
C THR A 351 -36.94 5.86 -4.38
N ALA A 352 -37.91 6.77 -4.23
CA ALA A 352 -39.28 6.54 -4.65
C ALA A 352 -39.38 6.31 -6.17
N THR A 353 -38.51 6.95 -6.96
CA THR A 353 -38.40 6.73 -8.42
C THR A 353 -37.91 5.33 -8.74
N ALA A 354 -36.83 4.86 -8.11
CA ALA A 354 -36.33 3.50 -8.31
C ALA A 354 -37.35 2.45 -7.88
N ALA A 355 -38.11 2.70 -6.79
CA ALA A 355 -39.21 1.84 -6.38
C ALA A 355 -40.34 1.81 -7.43
N ARG A 356 -40.72 2.97 -7.96
CA ARG A 356 -41.74 3.06 -9.02
C ARG A 356 -41.33 2.30 -10.28
N ASP A 357 -40.08 2.45 -10.71
CA ASP A 357 -39.57 1.84 -11.92
C ASP A 357 -39.42 0.32 -11.75
N ALA A 358 -38.89 -0.14 -10.61
CA ALA A 358 -38.71 -1.56 -10.33
C ALA A 358 -40.05 -2.29 -10.13
N LEU A 359 -40.98 -1.67 -9.41
CA LEU A 359 -42.25 -2.29 -9.04
C LEU A 359 -43.34 -2.02 -10.07
N LEU A 360 -43.14 -1.14 -11.05
CA LEU A 360 -44.16 -0.68 -12.02
C LEU A 360 -45.47 -0.21 -11.34
N ALA A 361 -45.36 0.43 -10.17
CA ALA A 361 -46.47 0.90 -9.36
C ALA A 361 -46.09 2.20 -8.63
N PRO A 362 -47.03 3.13 -8.36
CA PRO A 362 -46.70 4.38 -7.68
C PRO A 362 -46.16 4.12 -6.27
N CYS A 363 -45.11 4.85 -5.88
CA CYS A 363 -44.60 4.83 -4.51
C CYS A 363 -45.47 5.78 -3.65
N LEU A 364 -46.32 5.21 -2.79
CA LEU A 364 -47.29 5.95 -1.98
C LEU A 364 -46.63 6.71 -0.82
N GLY A 365 -45.46 6.25 -0.36
CA GLY A 365 -44.73 6.94 0.69
C GLY A 365 -43.42 6.28 1.13
N LEU A 366 -42.57 7.09 1.74
CA LEU A 366 -41.36 6.70 2.45
C LEU A 366 -41.63 6.80 3.96
N LEU A 367 -41.62 5.67 4.65
CA LEU A 367 -41.89 5.60 6.07
C LEU A 367 -40.58 5.51 6.86
N PRO A 368 -40.37 6.39 7.87
CA PRO A 368 -39.15 6.38 8.66
C PRO A 368 -39.05 5.12 9.52
N MET A 369 -37.82 4.72 9.86
CA MET A 369 -37.63 3.61 10.80
C MET A 369 -38.23 3.95 12.16
N LEU A 370 -39.19 3.14 12.62
CA LEU A 370 -39.69 3.18 13.99
C LEU A 370 -38.55 2.83 14.94
N TRP A 371 -37.82 3.86 15.38
CA TRP A 371 -36.71 3.72 16.30
C TRP A 371 -37.30 3.21 17.62
N ARG A 372 -37.06 1.94 17.95
CA ARG A 372 -37.16 1.53 19.34
C ARG A 372 -36.17 2.39 20.10
N PRO A 373 -36.52 3.11 21.17
CA PRO A 373 -35.52 3.67 22.05
C PRO A 373 -34.72 2.50 22.59
N ALA A 374 -33.61 2.20 21.90
CA ALA A 374 -32.59 1.32 22.42
C ALA A 374 -32.12 2.04 23.67
N LEU A 375 -32.40 1.45 24.83
CA LEU A 375 -31.77 1.77 26.10
C LEU A 375 -30.36 2.29 25.82
N ARG A 376 -30.20 3.61 26.00
CA ARG A 376 -29.06 4.38 25.53
C ARG A 376 -27.79 3.63 25.86
N ARG A 377 -27.05 3.28 24.81
CA ARG A 377 -25.73 2.64 24.81
C ARG A 377 -24.62 3.57 25.35
N GLY A 378 -24.96 4.50 26.24
CA GLY A 378 -24.07 5.47 26.89
C GLY A 378 -23.55 5.02 28.26
N TRP A 379 -23.76 3.76 28.65
CA TRP A 379 -23.46 3.28 30.02
C TRP A 379 -22.15 2.50 30.16
N LEU A 380 -21.25 2.60 29.18
CA LEU A 380 -19.90 2.01 29.25
C LEU A 380 -18.78 3.02 29.58
N ALA A 381 -19.10 4.29 29.79
CA ALA A 381 -18.16 5.29 30.31
C ALA A 381 -18.47 5.58 31.79
N GLY A 382 -18.16 4.63 32.69
CA GLY A 382 -18.46 4.78 34.12
C GLY A 382 -17.92 3.65 34.97
N ARG A 383 -16.70 3.84 35.46
CA ARG A 383 -15.82 2.86 36.13
C ARG A 383 -16.26 2.55 37.57
N SER A 384 -17.40 1.89 37.80
CA SER A 384 -17.72 1.39 39.16
C SER A 384 -18.45 0.04 39.18
N TRP A 385 -17.80 -0.94 39.83
CA TRP A 385 -18.32 -2.30 40.06
C TRP A 385 -19.59 -2.34 40.94
N ARG A 386 -19.82 -1.30 41.74
CA ARG A 386 -21.02 -1.13 42.58
C ARG A 386 -22.30 -0.99 41.77
N ALA A 387 -22.24 -0.41 40.56
CA ALA A 387 -23.40 -0.28 39.68
C ALA A 387 -23.79 -1.63 39.03
N ARG A 388 -22.80 -2.49 38.77
CA ARG A 388 -22.98 -3.89 38.37
C ARG A 388 -23.63 -4.73 39.48
N LEU A 389 -23.19 -4.56 40.73
CA LEU A 389 -23.77 -5.26 41.88
C LEU A 389 -25.22 -4.85 42.13
N ARG A 390 -25.55 -3.56 42.01
CA ARG A 390 -26.93 -3.05 42.17
C ARG A 390 -27.87 -3.58 41.09
N PHE A 391 -27.41 -3.75 39.86
CA PHE A 391 -28.19 -4.35 38.78
C PHE A 391 -28.41 -5.85 38.99
N LEU A 392 -27.38 -6.57 39.48
CA LEU A 392 -27.51 -7.99 39.82
C LEU A 392 -28.48 -8.19 41.01
N LEU A 393 -28.41 -7.30 42.01
CA LEU A 393 -29.31 -7.28 43.16
C LEU A 393 -30.75 -6.93 42.77
N LEU A 394 -30.97 -5.95 41.88
CA LEU A 394 -32.31 -5.64 41.34
C LEU A 394 -32.89 -6.82 40.54
N ARG A 395 -32.04 -7.59 39.85
CA ARG A 395 -32.44 -8.80 39.10
C ARG A 395 -32.72 -10.00 40.00
N LEU A 396 -32.12 -10.05 41.20
CA LEU A 396 -32.38 -11.06 42.22
C LEU A 396 -33.63 -10.73 43.05
N ILE A 397 -33.91 -9.45 43.28
CA ILE A 397 -35.05 -8.99 44.09
C ILE A 397 -36.38 -8.97 43.30
N SER A 398 -36.36 -8.98 41.95
CA SER A 398 -37.57 -8.94 41.13
C SER A 398 -38.19 -10.31 40.78
N ARG A 399 -37.78 -11.41 41.43
CA ARG A 399 -38.25 -12.78 41.11
C ARG A 399 -39.59 -13.19 41.74
N ARG A 400 -40.29 -12.30 42.45
CA ARG A 400 -41.54 -12.66 43.17
C ARG A 400 -42.63 -11.60 43.20
N ARG A 401 -42.82 -10.86 42.11
CA ARG A 401 -44.02 -10.01 41.92
C ARG A 401 -44.50 -10.04 40.47
N SER A 402 -45.42 -10.96 40.26
CA SER A 402 -46.62 -10.87 39.43
C SER A 402 -46.55 -10.14 38.08
N GLN A 403 -46.71 -10.97 37.06
CA GLN A 403 -47.06 -10.82 35.64
C GLN A 403 -48.09 -9.73 35.22
N ALA A 404 -48.32 -8.65 35.95
CA ALA A 404 -49.49 -7.78 35.73
C ALA A 404 -49.26 -6.38 35.13
N ILE A 405 -48.03 -5.92 34.80
CA ILE A 405 -47.81 -4.47 34.52
C ILE A 405 -47.20 -4.16 33.13
N THR A 406 -47.27 -5.01 32.09
CA THR A 406 -46.72 -4.56 30.77
C THR A 406 -47.33 -5.17 29.50
N LEU A 407 -48.62 -5.54 29.51
CA LEU A 407 -49.27 -6.05 28.28
C LEU A 407 -50.53 -5.31 27.84
N PHE A 408 -51.11 -4.43 28.66
CA PHE A 408 -52.36 -3.72 28.35
C PHE A 408 -52.23 -2.46 27.49
N ARG A 409 -51.13 -2.28 26.74
CA ARG A 409 -50.94 -1.10 25.86
C ARG A 409 -50.35 -1.46 24.49
N LYS A 410 -50.79 -2.59 23.92
CA LYS A 410 -50.26 -3.10 22.63
C LYS A 410 -51.10 -2.75 21.40
N TRP A 411 -52.33 -2.26 21.58
CA TRP A 411 -53.27 -2.01 20.48
C TRP A 411 -53.55 -0.55 20.17
N ASP A 412 -52.86 0.37 20.86
CA ASP A 412 -52.91 1.80 20.56
C ASP A 412 -51.64 2.21 19.81
N PHE A 413 -51.57 1.91 18.52
CA PHE A 413 -50.57 2.52 17.63
C PHE A 413 -51.02 3.92 17.22
N VAL A 414 -51.38 4.75 18.21
CA VAL A 414 -51.44 6.20 18.06
C VAL A 414 -50.31 6.82 18.86
N ARG A 415 -49.16 7.01 18.19
CA ARG A 415 -48.04 7.79 18.72
C ARG A 415 -47.81 8.98 17.81
N PRO A 416 -47.73 10.22 18.33
CA PRO A 416 -47.42 11.42 17.54
C PRO A 416 -45.94 11.38 17.12
N ASP A 417 -45.63 10.47 16.20
CA ASP A 417 -44.30 10.22 15.66
C ASP A 417 -44.31 10.58 14.16
N PRO A 418 -43.17 10.98 13.56
CA PRO A 418 -43.03 11.25 12.12
C PRO A 418 -43.61 10.14 11.23
N PHE A 419 -43.60 8.90 11.73
CA PHE A 419 -44.21 7.74 11.09
C PHE A 419 -45.72 7.91 10.83
N GLN A 420 -46.49 8.45 11.78
CA GLN A 420 -47.93 8.65 11.60
C GLN A 420 -48.23 9.71 10.54
N GLN A 421 -47.44 10.78 10.47
CA GLN A 421 -47.60 11.79 9.44
C GLN A 421 -47.29 11.22 8.05
N SER A 422 -46.22 10.43 7.92
CA SER A 422 -45.92 9.73 6.67
C SER A 422 -47.01 8.72 6.30
N MET A 423 -47.64 8.07 7.29
CA MET A 423 -48.72 7.13 7.06
C MET A 423 -50.05 7.83 6.72
N ALA A 424 -50.35 8.99 7.30
CA ALA A 424 -51.46 9.83 6.85
C ALA A 424 -51.29 10.25 5.38
N ASN A 425 -50.06 10.60 4.96
CA ASN A 425 -49.77 10.92 3.55
C ASN A 425 -50.03 9.71 2.62
N VAL A 426 -49.63 8.50 3.03
CA VAL A 426 -49.92 7.26 2.28
C VAL A 426 -51.43 7.07 2.14
N MET A 427 -52.20 7.26 3.22
CA MET A 427 -53.66 7.17 3.18
C MET A 427 -54.27 8.19 2.21
N THR A 428 -53.84 9.45 2.24
CA THR A 428 -54.30 10.48 1.30
C THR A 428 -53.97 10.14 -0.15
N MET A 429 -52.75 9.62 -0.40
CA MET A 429 -52.33 9.21 -1.73
C MET A 429 -53.16 8.02 -2.23
N MET A 430 -53.44 7.06 -1.35
CA MET A 430 -54.28 5.90 -1.65
C MET A 430 -55.71 6.34 -2.00
N ALA A 431 -56.33 7.20 -1.19
CA ALA A 431 -57.67 7.75 -1.46
C ALA A 431 -57.74 8.53 -2.78
N THR A 432 -56.63 9.11 -3.24
CA THR A 432 -56.56 9.78 -4.54
C THR A 432 -56.58 8.77 -5.69
N LEU A 433 -55.95 7.60 -5.52
CA LEU A 433 -55.97 6.51 -6.49
C LEU A 433 -57.34 5.81 -6.53
N GLU A 434 -58.03 5.71 -5.39
CA GLU A 434 -59.37 5.09 -5.28
C GLU A 434 -60.48 5.87 -6.00
N ARG A 435 -60.34 7.18 -6.23
CA ARG A 435 -61.38 7.97 -6.93
C ARG A 435 -61.73 7.46 -8.32
N HIS A 436 -60.86 6.65 -8.91
CA HIS A 436 -61.06 6.07 -10.22
C HIS A 436 -61.57 4.62 -10.16
N GLU A 437 -61.46 3.94 -9.01
CA GLU A 437 -61.66 2.49 -8.92
C GLU A 437 -62.14 2.07 -7.54
N ASN A 438 -63.25 1.35 -7.47
CA ASN A 438 -63.92 0.95 -6.24
C ASN A 438 -63.14 -0.15 -5.49
N VAL A 439 -62.02 0.22 -4.85
CA VAL A 439 -61.16 -0.69 -4.08
C VAL A 439 -61.76 -0.95 -2.71
N ARG A 440 -62.28 -2.17 -2.46
CA ARG A 440 -62.89 -2.57 -1.18
C ARG A 440 -62.17 -3.71 -0.45
N ILE A 441 -61.24 -4.39 -1.11
CA ILE A 441 -60.40 -5.43 -0.52
C ILE A 441 -58.94 -5.15 -0.87
N ILE A 442 -58.12 -4.89 0.15
CA ILE A 442 -56.70 -4.53 0.00
C ILE A 442 -55.84 -5.56 0.69
N GLY A 443 -54.95 -6.21 -0.06
CA GLY A 443 -53.89 -7.04 0.51
C GLY A 443 -52.61 -6.24 0.73
N VAL A 444 -51.96 -6.43 1.87
CA VAL A 444 -50.62 -5.88 2.16
C VAL A 444 -49.64 -7.03 2.19
N THR A 445 -48.64 -7.00 1.30
CA THR A 445 -47.58 -8.02 1.23
C THR A 445 -46.21 -7.36 1.07
N SER A 446 -45.15 -8.15 1.04
CA SER A 446 -43.77 -7.69 0.91
C SER A 446 -42.94 -8.68 0.10
N ALA A 447 -41.86 -8.22 -0.53
CA ALA A 447 -40.98 -9.07 -1.33
C ALA A 447 -40.19 -10.04 -0.44
N ARG A 448 -39.74 -9.55 0.71
CA ARG A 448 -38.92 -10.28 1.66
C ARG A 448 -39.54 -10.33 3.04
N ARG A 449 -39.06 -11.30 3.81
CA ARG A 449 -39.39 -11.42 5.22
C ARG A 449 -39.03 -10.17 6.02
N GLY A 450 -40.00 -9.68 6.80
CA GLY A 450 -39.74 -8.69 7.86
C GLY A 450 -39.58 -7.24 7.38
N GLU A 451 -40.02 -6.92 6.16
CA GLU A 451 -40.02 -5.55 5.62
C GLU A 451 -41.02 -4.63 6.34
N GLY A 452 -41.99 -5.20 7.06
CA GLY A 452 -42.90 -4.48 7.95
C GLY A 452 -44.36 -4.46 7.50
N LYS A 453 -44.76 -5.33 6.57
CA LYS A 453 -46.15 -5.55 6.10
C LYS A 453 -47.21 -5.48 7.21
N SER A 454 -47.06 -6.26 8.28
CA SER A 454 -48.00 -6.30 9.41
C SER A 454 -48.11 -4.97 10.16
N THR A 455 -46.99 -4.24 10.26
CA THR A 455 -46.98 -2.92 10.89
C THR A 455 -47.72 -1.91 10.02
N ILE A 456 -47.51 -1.96 8.70
CA ILE A 456 -48.20 -1.07 7.76
C ILE A 456 -49.70 -1.39 7.71
N ALA A 457 -50.07 -2.67 7.56
CA ALA A 457 -51.46 -3.13 7.52
C ALA A 457 -52.24 -2.69 8.76
N SER A 458 -51.69 -2.93 9.96
CA SER A 458 -52.34 -2.55 11.22
C SER A 458 -52.45 -1.02 11.39
N ASN A 459 -51.41 -0.25 11.04
CA ASN A 459 -51.46 1.21 11.17
C ASN A 459 -52.41 1.84 10.14
N LEU A 460 -52.42 1.34 8.91
CA LEU A 460 -53.36 1.77 7.87
C LEU A 460 -54.81 1.49 8.31
N ALA A 461 -55.09 0.31 8.85
CA ALA A 461 -56.41 -0.05 9.38
C ALA A 461 -56.88 0.91 10.48
N CYS A 462 -56.00 1.23 11.45
CA CYS A 462 -56.33 2.15 12.54
C CYS A 462 -56.58 3.59 12.03
N LEU A 463 -55.82 4.08 11.05
CA LEU A 463 -56.02 5.43 10.50
C LEU A 463 -57.33 5.55 9.70
N LEU A 464 -57.67 4.51 8.93
CA LEU A 464 -58.92 4.47 8.17
C LEU A 464 -60.13 4.34 9.11
N ALA A 465 -60.04 3.52 10.16
CA ALA A 465 -61.08 3.43 11.18
C ALA A 465 -61.27 4.75 11.93
N GLY A 466 -60.16 5.44 12.27
CA GLY A 466 -60.20 6.78 12.85
C GLY A 466 -60.81 7.85 11.94
N SER A 467 -60.87 7.60 10.63
CA SER A 467 -61.53 8.47 9.64
C SER A 467 -63.01 8.13 9.44
N GLY A 468 -63.56 7.18 10.20
CA GLY A 468 -64.97 6.81 10.20
C GLY A 468 -65.33 5.58 9.36
N PHE A 469 -64.37 4.92 8.70
CA PHE A 469 -64.64 3.69 7.95
C PHE A 469 -64.77 2.47 8.86
N ARG A 470 -65.70 1.56 8.56
CA ARG A 470 -65.78 0.26 9.24
C ARG A 470 -64.77 -0.68 8.61
N ILE A 471 -63.63 -0.88 9.28
CA ILE A 471 -62.51 -1.67 8.77
C ILE A 471 -62.48 -3.07 9.38
N LEU A 472 -62.39 -4.09 8.53
CA LEU A 472 -61.97 -5.43 8.94
C LEU A 472 -60.49 -5.64 8.58
N LEU A 473 -59.67 -5.97 9.57
CA LEU A 473 -58.28 -6.38 9.41
C LEU A 473 -58.19 -7.91 9.54
N ILE A 474 -57.77 -8.59 8.49
CA ILE A 474 -57.57 -10.04 8.48
C ILE A 474 -56.06 -10.31 8.59
N ASP A 475 -55.65 -11.05 9.61
CA ASP A 475 -54.28 -11.61 9.68
C ASP A 475 -54.28 -12.91 8.87
N ALA A 476 -53.70 -12.89 7.66
CA ALA A 476 -53.63 -14.05 6.77
C ALA A 476 -52.22 -14.67 6.75
N ASP A 477 -51.36 -14.31 7.70
CA ASP A 477 -50.04 -14.91 7.88
C ASP A 477 -50.10 -16.02 8.95
N PHE A 478 -50.60 -17.21 8.57
CA PHE A 478 -50.70 -18.35 9.48
C PHE A 478 -49.34 -18.81 10.05
N ARG A 479 -48.22 -18.44 9.42
CA ARG A 479 -46.88 -18.84 9.85
C ARG A 479 -46.42 -18.05 11.06
N ARG A 480 -46.78 -16.77 11.14
CA ARG A 480 -46.27 -15.85 12.18
C ARG A 480 -47.36 -15.16 12.98
N GLY A 481 -48.56 -14.96 12.43
CA GLY A 481 -49.68 -14.27 13.05
C GLY A 481 -49.24 -13.01 13.79
N SER A 482 -48.49 -12.13 13.13
CA SER A 482 -47.77 -11.05 13.81
C SER A 482 -48.75 -10.05 14.45
N ILE A 483 -49.89 -9.82 13.80
CA ILE A 483 -50.96 -8.95 14.29
C ILE A 483 -51.73 -9.68 15.39
N SER A 484 -52.05 -10.96 15.20
CA SER A 484 -52.77 -11.80 16.15
C SER A 484 -52.01 -11.94 17.49
N ARG A 485 -50.69 -12.17 17.44
CA ARG A 485 -49.83 -12.19 18.63
C ARG A 485 -49.66 -10.81 19.27
N ALA A 486 -49.68 -9.73 18.47
CA ALA A 486 -49.67 -8.38 19.01
C ALA A 486 -50.99 -8.05 19.71
N ALA A 487 -52.11 -8.57 19.21
CA ALA A 487 -53.44 -8.48 19.80
C ALA A 487 -53.63 -9.33 21.06
N GLY A 488 -52.73 -10.26 21.34
CA GLY A 488 -52.86 -11.19 22.47
C GLY A 488 -53.91 -12.27 22.24
N PHE A 489 -54.17 -12.60 20.97
CA PHE A 489 -55.07 -13.69 20.61
C PHE A 489 -54.50 -15.05 21.06
N ASN A 490 -55.38 -15.91 21.58
CA ASN A 490 -55.07 -17.29 21.93
C ASN A 490 -55.67 -18.22 20.89
N ASP A 491 -54.90 -19.21 20.42
CA ASP A 491 -55.32 -20.19 19.39
C ASP A 491 -56.55 -21.05 19.77
N ASN A 492 -57.13 -20.87 20.96
CA ASN A 492 -58.34 -21.57 21.42
C ASN A 492 -59.66 -20.90 20.99
N SER A 493 -59.59 -19.71 20.40
CA SER A 493 -60.76 -18.99 19.88
C SER A 493 -60.88 -19.19 18.36
N PRO A 494 -62.09 -19.16 17.79
CA PRO A 494 -62.26 -19.28 16.33
C PRO A 494 -61.61 -18.08 15.63
N GLY A 495 -60.76 -18.33 14.65
CA GLY A 495 -60.11 -17.33 13.81
C GLY A 495 -60.31 -17.63 12.31
N LEU A 496 -59.44 -17.06 11.47
CA LEU A 496 -59.52 -17.18 10.02
C LEU A 496 -59.54 -18.64 9.55
N ALA A 497 -58.77 -19.54 10.19
CA ALA A 497 -58.74 -20.94 9.76
C ALA A 497 -60.08 -21.65 10.04
N HIS A 498 -60.75 -21.37 11.16
CA HIS A 498 -62.10 -21.90 11.42
C HIS A 498 -63.13 -21.40 10.40
N VAL A 499 -63.02 -20.13 9.97
CA VAL A 499 -63.88 -19.56 8.93
C VAL A 499 -63.64 -20.24 7.57
N LEU A 500 -62.36 -20.39 7.17
CA LEU A 500 -62.01 -21.04 5.90
C LEU A 500 -62.39 -22.52 5.85
N LEU A 501 -62.40 -23.20 7.00
CA LEU A 501 -62.89 -24.58 7.13
C LEU A 501 -64.42 -24.68 7.18
N GLY A 502 -65.15 -23.56 7.17
CA GLY A 502 -66.61 -23.52 7.29
C GLY A 502 -67.14 -23.92 8.67
N ARG A 503 -66.30 -23.82 9.71
CA ARG A 503 -66.65 -24.17 11.10
C ARG A 503 -67.15 -22.98 11.92
N ALA A 504 -66.97 -21.76 11.43
CA ALA A 504 -67.41 -20.53 12.07
C ALA A 504 -67.75 -19.47 10.99
N HIS A 505 -68.57 -18.49 11.35
CA HIS A 505 -68.83 -17.31 10.53
C HIS A 505 -67.82 -16.20 10.81
N VAL A 506 -67.67 -15.26 9.87
CA VAL A 506 -66.78 -14.10 10.03
C VAL A 506 -67.20 -13.29 11.25
N ARG A 507 -68.50 -13.00 11.38
CA ARG A 507 -69.07 -12.23 12.51
C ARG A 507 -68.77 -12.83 13.89
N ASP A 508 -68.69 -14.16 13.99
CA ASP A 508 -68.51 -14.87 15.26
C ASP A 508 -67.02 -15.04 15.62
N SER A 509 -66.13 -14.78 14.66
CA SER A 509 -64.68 -14.97 14.77
C SER A 509 -63.92 -13.64 14.81
N VAL A 510 -64.63 -12.51 14.73
CA VAL A 510 -64.05 -11.17 14.76
C VAL A 510 -63.89 -10.66 16.19
N VAL A 511 -62.71 -10.12 16.48
CA VAL A 511 -62.39 -9.45 17.74
C VAL A 511 -62.32 -7.95 17.49
N THR A 512 -63.20 -7.19 18.13
CA THR A 512 -63.17 -5.72 18.02
C THR A 512 -62.16 -5.11 18.97
N ALA A 513 -61.40 -4.17 18.45
CA ALA A 513 -60.47 -3.34 19.20
C ALA A 513 -61.16 -2.40 20.19
N PRO A 514 -60.79 -2.39 21.48
CA PRO A 514 -61.43 -1.52 22.46
C PRO A 514 -61.27 0.00 22.19
N HIS A 515 -60.25 0.41 21.42
CA HIS A 515 -59.87 1.83 21.27
C HIS A 515 -59.72 2.33 19.83
N SER A 516 -59.46 1.47 18.85
CA SER A 516 -59.29 1.88 17.45
C SER A 516 -60.52 1.67 16.56
N GLY A 517 -61.54 0.97 17.05
CA GLY A 517 -62.75 0.64 16.26
C GLY A 517 -62.51 -0.35 15.11
N VAL A 518 -61.31 -0.92 14.98
CA VAL A 518 -60.99 -1.93 13.96
C VAL A 518 -61.50 -3.30 14.38
N SER A 519 -62.18 -3.98 13.47
CA SER A 519 -62.52 -5.40 13.60
C SER A 519 -61.31 -6.24 13.18
N LEU A 520 -60.83 -7.17 14.01
CA LEU A 520 -59.73 -8.09 13.66
C LEU A 520 -60.28 -9.50 13.45
N LEU A 521 -59.94 -10.13 12.32
CA LEU A 521 -60.04 -11.58 12.14
C LEU A 521 -58.63 -12.19 12.30
N PRO A 522 -58.36 -12.88 13.42
CA PRO A 522 -57.01 -13.34 13.76
C PRO A 522 -56.61 -14.62 13.01
N ALA A 523 -55.31 -14.82 12.84
CA ALA A 523 -54.70 -16.02 12.31
C ALA A 523 -54.40 -17.01 13.43
N GLU A 524 -54.79 -18.27 13.25
CA GLU A 524 -54.35 -19.37 14.10
C GLU A 524 -52.96 -19.82 13.65
N THR A 525 -52.01 -19.89 14.58
CA THR A 525 -50.63 -20.28 14.24
C THR A 525 -50.37 -21.78 14.40
N SER A 526 -51.24 -22.49 15.10
CA SER A 526 -51.19 -23.93 15.27
C SER A 526 -51.60 -24.64 13.96
N ALA A 527 -50.65 -25.28 13.25
CA ALA A 527 -50.82 -25.95 11.94
C ALA A 527 -50.76 -25.07 10.67
N SER A 528 -49.83 -24.12 10.63
CA SER A 528 -49.68 -23.10 9.58
C SER A 528 -49.65 -23.59 8.11
N ALA A 529 -49.08 -24.75 7.81
CA ALA A 529 -48.85 -25.19 6.41
C ALA A 529 -50.14 -25.64 5.70
N THR A 530 -51.05 -26.30 6.43
CA THR A 530 -52.34 -26.73 5.88
C THR A 530 -53.26 -25.55 5.62
N PHE A 531 -53.20 -24.52 6.48
CA PHE A 531 -54.02 -23.32 6.34
C PHE A 531 -53.54 -22.36 5.25
N ASP A 532 -52.22 -22.34 4.98
CA ASP A 532 -51.63 -21.56 3.87
C ASP A 532 -52.27 -21.93 2.52
N ALA A 533 -52.55 -23.21 2.30
CA ALA A 533 -53.20 -23.71 1.08
C ALA A 533 -54.68 -23.28 0.96
N LEU A 534 -55.35 -22.99 2.09
CA LEU A 534 -56.75 -22.57 2.10
C LEU A 534 -56.92 -21.11 1.63
N LEU A 535 -55.85 -20.31 1.68
CA LEU A 535 -55.85 -18.92 1.22
C LEU A 535 -56.29 -18.81 -0.26
N GLY A 536 -55.79 -19.71 -1.13
CA GLY A 536 -56.15 -19.75 -2.55
C GLY A 536 -57.45 -20.47 -2.88
N SER A 537 -58.17 -20.99 -1.88
CA SER A 537 -59.37 -21.78 -2.09
C SER A 537 -60.61 -20.89 -2.27
N GLY A 538 -61.68 -21.44 -2.87
CA GLY A 538 -62.98 -20.76 -2.94
C GLY A 538 -63.60 -20.42 -1.58
N ALA A 539 -63.09 -20.99 -0.48
CA ALA A 539 -63.50 -20.60 0.87
C ALA A 539 -63.05 -19.18 1.25
N MET A 540 -61.89 -18.74 0.76
CA MET A 540 -61.43 -17.37 0.97
C MET A 540 -62.36 -16.37 0.26
N GLY A 541 -62.79 -16.66 -0.97
CA GLY A 541 -63.77 -15.84 -1.69
C GLY A 541 -65.06 -15.63 -0.89
N ARG A 542 -65.65 -16.71 -0.37
CA ARG A 542 -66.85 -16.65 0.50
C ARG A 542 -66.61 -15.86 1.79
N CYS A 543 -65.45 -16.04 2.42
CA CYS A 543 -65.06 -15.28 3.61
C CYS A 543 -64.99 -13.78 3.33
N LEU A 544 -64.45 -13.38 2.16
CA LEU A 544 -64.34 -11.98 1.76
C LEU A 544 -65.70 -11.37 1.39
N GLU A 545 -66.58 -12.13 0.75
CA GLU A 545 -67.96 -11.71 0.48
C GLU A 545 -68.75 -11.47 1.78
N GLU A 546 -68.65 -12.38 2.76
CA GLU A 546 -69.27 -12.20 4.07
C GLU A 546 -68.67 -10.99 4.82
N ALA A 547 -67.36 -10.79 4.73
CA ALA A 547 -66.67 -9.64 5.33
C ALA A 547 -67.15 -8.30 4.76
N LEU A 548 -67.33 -8.21 3.43
CA LEU A 548 -67.81 -7.02 2.73
C LEU A 548 -69.25 -6.63 3.06
N ALA A 549 -70.08 -7.57 3.54
CA ALA A 549 -71.45 -7.26 3.94
C ALA A 549 -71.51 -6.42 5.23
N GLY A 550 -70.53 -6.58 6.13
CA GLY A 550 -70.47 -5.91 7.43
C GLY A 550 -69.52 -4.71 7.53
N HIS A 551 -68.61 -4.54 6.56
CA HIS A 551 -67.50 -3.60 6.62
C HIS A 551 -67.39 -2.82 5.31
N ASP A 552 -66.94 -1.56 5.40
CA ASP A 552 -66.78 -0.69 4.23
C ASP A 552 -65.51 -1.04 3.44
N LEU A 553 -64.47 -1.53 4.13
CA LEU A 553 -63.18 -1.90 3.55
C LEU A 553 -62.53 -3.04 4.35
N VAL A 554 -61.94 -4.00 3.63
CA VAL A 554 -61.22 -5.14 4.20
C VAL A 554 -59.73 -5.03 3.89
N ILE A 555 -58.88 -5.08 4.92
CA ILE A 555 -57.41 -5.08 4.81
C ILE A 555 -56.89 -6.45 5.22
N ILE A 556 -56.01 -7.04 4.42
CA ILE A 556 -55.46 -8.38 4.66
C ILE A 556 -53.95 -8.30 4.81
N ASP A 557 -53.40 -8.71 5.96
CA ASP A 557 -51.95 -8.90 6.14
C ASP A 557 -51.55 -10.26 5.58
N LEU A 558 -50.99 -10.26 4.37
CA LEU A 558 -50.55 -11.46 3.68
C LEU A 558 -49.13 -11.85 4.13
N PRO A 559 -48.71 -13.12 3.97
CA PRO A 559 -47.30 -13.47 4.08
C PRO A 559 -46.48 -12.80 2.96
N SER A 560 -45.14 -12.72 3.11
CA SER A 560 -44.28 -12.22 2.02
C SER A 560 -44.24 -13.23 0.87
N THR A 561 -44.05 -12.77 -0.37
CA THR A 561 -43.97 -13.64 -1.55
C THR A 561 -42.84 -14.67 -1.43
N GLU A 562 -41.71 -14.31 -0.80
CA GLU A 562 -40.61 -15.24 -0.45
C GLU A 562 -41.01 -16.33 0.57
N GLU A 563 -41.99 -16.08 1.45
CA GLU A 563 -42.33 -16.99 2.56
C GLU A 563 -43.48 -17.96 2.23
N SER A 564 -44.43 -17.57 1.37
CA SER A 564 -45.62 -18.37 1.08
C SER A 564 -46.21 -18.08 -0.31
N PRO A 565 -46.46 -19.13 -1.12
CA PRO A 565 -47.25 -19.04 -2.35
C PRO A 565 -48.71 -18.61 -2.13
N GLY A 566 -49.23 -18.73 -0.90
CA GLY A 566 -50.60 -18.35 -0.54
C GLY A 566 -50.88 -16.86 -0.75
N ALA A 567 -49.86 -15.99 -0.66
CA ALA A 567 -49.98 -14.58 -1.01
C ALA A 567 -50.31 -14.38 -2.50
N MET A 568 -49.73 -15.20 -3.38
CA MET A 568 -50.02 -15.18 -4.82
C MET A 568 -51.39 -15.76 -5.12
N ALA A 569 -51.78 -16.83 -4.41
CA ALA A 569 -53.07 -17.49 -4.64
C ALA A 569 -54.28 -16.63 -4.25
N VAL A 570 -54.14 -15.75 -3.26
CA VAL A 570 -55.18 -14.77 -2.88
C VAL A 570 -55.22 -13.56 -3.82
N ALA A 571 -54.12 -13.27 -4.54
CA ALA A 571 -53.97 -12.06 -5.33
C ALA A 571 -55.14 -11.75 -6.31
N PRO A 572 -55.73 -12.73 -7.03
CA PRO A 572 -56.90 -12.49 -7.89
C PRO A 572 -58.17 -12.04 -7.16
N LEU A 573 -58.32 -12.41 -5.88
CA LEU A 573 -59.51 -12.13 -5.09
C LEU A 573 -59.51 -10.70 -4.51
N LEU A 574 -58.39 -9.98 -4.66
CA LEU A 574 -58.20 -8.66 -4.09
C LEU A 574 -58.51 -7.57 -5.11
N SER A 575 -59.12 -6.49 -4.65
CA SER A 575 -59.31 -5.29 -5.48
C SER A 575 -57.99 -4.53 -5.67
N GLY A 576 -57.05 -4.65 -4.73
CA GLY A 576 -55.73 -4.05 -4.82
C GLY A 576 -54.70 -4.65 -3.87
N LEU A 577 -53.43 -4.58 -4.26
CA LEU A 577 -52.27 -5.02 -3.50
C LEU A 577 -51.32 -3.86 -3.21
N LEU A 578 -50.94 -3.74 -1.95
CA LEU A 578 -49.96 -2.80 -1.45
C LEU A 578 -48.66 -3.53 -1.13
N MET A 579 -47.59 -3.17 -1.82
CA MET A 579 -46.30 -3.84 -1.68
C MET A 579 -45.36 -3.05 -0.79
N VAL A 580 -44.99 -3.63 0.35
CA VAL A 580 -44.04 -3.02 1.30
C VAL A 580 -42.63 -3.50 0.98
N VAL A 581 -41.70 -2.57 0.82
CA VAL A 581 -40.30 -2.85 0.51
C VAL A 581 -39.39 -2.16 1.52
N GLN A 582 -38.36 -2.83 2.01
CA GLN A 582 -37.44 -2.24 2.97
C GLN A 582 -36.38 -1.34 2.30
N TRP A 583 -36.33 -0.08 2.74
CA TRP A 583 -35.39 0.92 2.26
C TRP A 583 -33.92 0.50 2.47
N GLY A 584 -33.12 0.61 1.42
CA GLY A 584 -31.66 0.38 1.42
C GLY A 584 -31.23 -1.05 1.74
N ARG A 585 -32.17 -2.01 1.71
CA ARG A 585 -31.92 -3.42 2.03
C ARG A 585 -32.46 -4.38 0.97
N THR A 586 -33.59 -4.07 0.37
CA THR A 586 -34.20 -4.95 -0.62
C THR A 586 -33.69 -4.60 -2.02
N PRO A 587 -33.01 -5.53 -2.70
CA PRO A 587 -32.55 -5.35 -4.08
C PRO A 587 -33.70 -5.07 -5.04
N ALA A 588 -33.45 -4.24 -6.05
CA ALA A 588 -34.45 -3.84 -7.04
C ALA A 588 -34.99 -5.02 -7.86
N ASP A 589 -34.11 -5.95 -8.25
CA ASP A 589 -34.44 -7.20 -8.95
C ASP A 589 -35.35 -8.11 -8.12
N VAL A 590 -35.05 -8.28 -6.83
CA VAL A 590 -35.87 -9.11 -5.92
C VAL A 590 -37.27 -8.50 -5.77
N ALA A 591 -37.37 -7.18 -5.61
CA ALA A 591 -38.66 -6.49 -5.53
C ALA A 591 -39.43 -6.55 -6.86
N ALA A 592 -38.75 -6.37 -7.99
CA ALA A 592 -39.34 -6.45 -9.32
C ALA A 592 -39.89 -7.86 -9.63
N ASN A 593 -39.13 -8.91 -9.31
CA ASN A 593 -39.56 -10.31 -9.50
C ASN A 593 -40.80 -10.63 -8.67
N ALA A 594 -40.81 -10.28 -7.38
CA ALA A 594 -41.97 -10.48 -6.52
C ALA A 594 -43.22 -9.71 -7.02
N ALA A 595 -43.03 -8.51 -7.59
CA ALA A 595 -44.13 -7.75 -8.18
C ALA A 595 -44.61 -8.35 -9.52
N ALA A 596 -43.70 -8.90 -10.33
CA ALA A 596 -44.04 -9.61 -11.56
C ALA A 596 -44.84 -10.88 -11.26
N GLU A 597 -44.37 -11.70 -10.31
CA GLU A 597 -45.05 -12.88 -9.80
C GLU A 597 -46.48 -12.59 -9.35
N LEU A 598 -46.69 -11.53 -8.56
CA LEU A 598 -48.03 -11.13 -8.12
C LEU A 598 -48.94 -10.71 -9.28
N ARG A 599 -48.40 -10.06 -10.32
CA ARG A 599 -49.16 -9.68 -11.52
C ARG A 599 -49.51 -10.87 -12.39
N GLU A 600 -48.57 -11.79 -12.58
CA GLU A 600 -48.78 -13.04 -13.31
C GLU A 600 -49.84 -13.91 -12.64
N ALA A 601 -49.90 -13.88 -11.31
CA ALA A 601 -50.97 -14.50 -10.53
C ALA A 601 -52.32 -13.75 -10.63
N GLY A 602 -52.45 -12.69 -11.43
CA GLY A 602 -53.68 -11.92 -11.60
C GLY A 602 -53.90 -10.83 -10.54
N GLY A 603 -52.90 -10.55 -9.71
CA GLY A 603 -52.94 -9.51 -8.69
C GLY A 603 -52.72 -8.11 -9.24
N ARG A 604 -53.47 -7.15 -8.70
CA ARG A 604 -53.35 -5.74 -9.06
C ARG A 604 -52.57 -4.95 -8.02
N ILE A 605 -51.33 -4.55 -8.32
CA ILE A 605 -50.52 -3.72 -7.41
C ILE A 605 -50.94 -2.24 -7.53
N ILE A 606 -51.62 -1.72 -6.50
CA ILE A 606 -52.10 -0.33 -6.46
C ILE A 606 -51.01 0.65 -6.03
N GLY A 607 -49.99 0.19 -5.32
CA GLY A 607 -48.87 1.03 -4.92
C GLY A 607 -47.81 0.30 -4.11
N SER A 608 -46.71 1.00 -3.87
CA SER A 608 -45.59 0.52 -3.06
C SER A 608 -45.25 1.46 -1.91
N ILE A 609 -44.70 0.92 -0.84
CA ILE A 609 -44.26 1.68 0.34
C ILE A 609 -42.83 1.32 0.67
N LEU A 610 -41.95 2.32 0.72
CA LEU A 610 -40.59 2.16 1.20
C LEU A 610 -40.55 2.33 2.71
N ASN A 611 -40.46 1.22 3.43
CA ASN A 611 -40.47 1.21 4.88
C ASN A 611 -39.06 1.20 5.48
N LYS A 612 -38.93 1.73 6.71
CA LYS A 612 -37.67 1.85 7.47
C LYS A 612 -36.61 2.73 6.79
N ALA A 613 -37.05 3.80 6.14
CA ALA A 613 -36.16 4.81 5.61
C ALA A 613 -35.33 5.44 6.75
N ALA A 614 -34.06 5.70 6.48
CA ALA A 614 -33.26 6.55 7.35
C ALA A 614 -33.78 7.98 7.20
N ALA A 615 -34.35 8.52 8.28
CA ALA A 615 -34.81 9.90 8.34
C ALA A 615 -33.63 10.88 8.37
#